data_AF-A0A1S8ATJ3-F1
#
_entry.id   AF-A0A1S8ATJ3-F1
#
_cell.length_a   1.000
_cell.length_b   1.000
_cell.length_c   1.000
_cell.angle_alpha   90.00
_cell.angle_beta   90.00
_cell.angle_gamma   90.00
#
_symmetry.space_group_name_H-M   'P 1'
#
loop_
_entity.id
_entity.type
_entity.pdbx_description
1 polymer ?
#
loop_
_entity_poly.entity_id
_entity_poly.type
_entity_poly.pdbx_seq_one_letter_code
_entity_poly.pdbx_strand_id
1 'polypeptide(L)'
;MTDPLGTGGTGDSSPIPGAIQSDRPVGFALAVAVVGLVVVAVAAVALGGPTAAVFGAGVAGVVVTSATAAGIAAASSARTAPGQRDRLRQGIADLTERVTRLEAGEYDDSFDGDREDEFAALESSLAGIREQLADRDRTDRSLDELERTVEAHAETTRAVAAGDLTRRFERPDTHESLDELADNSNAMLAEIEDTFGTLKSFSGEVVTYSRELTTSMEAVQAEGERTSEALTEVVADNREQNEQLRTVTAEMENFSTTVEEIAATASEVADTADRTARVGRQGSEAAGDAITGMAVIDTETERTLEEIEGLEAEAERIDELIESISEIAEQTNMLALNANIEATRSDGTGGEGFGAVADEIQTLSEEVYDSVRNVEERLEGLKERAMAAADEVRTSRDRIEDSVADVEDAATALEEVAGLAEETNDGVQEISAATQQQASTTQQVVVLVEDAAETSAATATTSARAARRASAQAEALSHVARSATVLTEQAGELNAQLVAYDTESGYDLPEPRTAADVDPEAVSTADTTPETIGSGGTASR
;
A
#
# COMPACT_ATOMS: atom_id res chain seq x y z
N MET A 1 39.85 72.89 -12.18
CA MET A 1 40.23 73.66 -10.98
C MET A 1 41.23 72.79 -10.23
N THR A 2 42.54 73.05 -10.32
CA THR A 2 43.25 74.17 -9.66
C THR A 2 43.01 74.10 -8.15
N ASP A 3 43.99 74.04 -7.27
CA ASP A 3 45.43 74.23 -7.39
C ASP A 3 46.05 73.92 -6.00
N PRO A 4 47.34 74.18 -5.72
CA PRO A 4 48.25 73.26 -5.04
C PRO A 4 49.02 73.99 -3.92
N LEU A 5 50.35 73.84 -3.91
CA LEU A 5 51.41 74.60 -3.22
C LEU A 5 51.77 74.08 -1.82
N GLY A 6 53.04 73.98 -1.44
CA GLY A 6 54.31 74.39 -2.06
C GLY A 6 55.45 73.81 -1.19
N THR A 7 56.54 73.28 -1.75
CA THR A 7 57.75 73.95 -2.32
C THR A 7 58.67 74.66 -1.33
N GLY A 8 59.97 74.36 -1.49
CA GLY A 8 61.12 75.19 -1.11
C GLY A 8 62.03 74.53 -0.06
N GLY A 9 63.32 74.29 -0.26
CA GLY A 9 64.25 74.63 -1.36
C GLY A 9 65.68 74.74 -0.80
N THR A 10 66.67 74.40 -1.66
CA THR A 10 68.06 74.97 -1.79
C THR A 10 69.00 74.95 -0.56
N GLY A 11 70.32 74.70 -0.62
CA GLY A 11 71.34 74.66 -1.67
C GLY A 11 72.73 74.78 -0.99
N ASP A 12 73.82 74.85 -1.80
CA ASP A 12 75.24 75.14 -1.48
C ASP A 12 76.08 73.95 -0.96
N SER A 13 77.18 73.42 -1.54
CA SER A 13 78.30 73.81 -2.43
C SER A 13 79.65 73.99 -1.69
N SER A 14 80.64 73.20 -2.17
CA SER A 14 82.12 73.42 -2.15
C SER A 14 82.92 73.13 -0.86
N PRO A 15 84.28 72.98 -0.90
CA PRO A 15 85.18 72.42 -1.94
C PRO A 15 86.37 71.57 -1.38
N ILE A 16 87.22 71.06 -2.30
CA ILE A 16 88.56 70.44 -2.10
C ILE A 16 89.60 71.49 -1.64
N PRO A 17 90.66 71.11 -0.88
CA PRO A 17 92.06 71.21 -1.38
C PRO A 17 92.92 70.02 -0.87
N GLY A 18 94.11 69.67 -1.36
CA GLY A 18 95.07 70.26 -2.27
C GLY A 18 96.35 69.40 -2.25
N ALA A 19 97.13 69.46 -3.33
CA ALA A 19 98.39 68.75 -3.52
C ALA A 19 99.56 69.34 -2.69
N ILE A 20 100.58 68.52 -2.39
CA ILE A 20 101.95 68.98 -2.09
C ILE A 20 102.95 68.20 -2.94
N GLN A 21 103.67 68.96 -3.76
CA GLN A 21 104.93 68.66 -4.44
C GLN A 21 106.13 68.86 -3.50
N SER A 22 107.20 68.07 -3.67
CA SER A 22 108.63 68.49 -3.67
C SER A 22 109.47 67.20 -3.82
N ASP A 23 110.15 66.86 -4.91
CA ASP A 23 111.21 67.53 -5.68
C ASP A 23 112.58 67.51 -4.97
N ARG A 24 113.48 66.57 -5.34
CA ARG A 24 114.90 66.77 -5.76
C ARG A 24 115.82 65.53 -5.63
N PRO A 25 116.91 65.45 -6.43
CA PRO A 25 117.18 64.28 -7.27
C PRO A 25 118.62 63.72 -7.19
N VAL A 26 118.89 62.77 -8.09
CA VAL A 26 120.20 62.30 -8.62
C VAL A 26 120.87 61.13 -7.88
N GLY A 27 120.79 59.97 -8.54
CA GLY A 27 121.56 58.76 -8.28
C GLY A 27 121.30 57.73 -9.39
N PHE A 28 121.51 58.15 -10.63
CA PHE A 28 121.36 57.35 -11.86
C PHE A 28 122.52 56.36 -12.02
N ALA A 29 122.20 55.18 -12.57
CA ALA A 29 123.06 54.14 -13.15
C ALA A 29 123.71 53.08 -12.23
N LEU A 30 122.97 51.98 -12.01
CA LEU A 30 123.20 50.64 -12.61
C LEU A 30 121.99 49.76 -12.21
N ALA A 31 120.98 49.46 -13.05
CA ALA A 31 120.93 48.33 -13.99
C ALA A 31 121.43 47.01 -13.31
N VAL A 32 120.65 45.95 -13.08
CA VAL A 32 119.82 45.15 -14.00
C VAL A 32 118.99 44.13 -13.17
N ALA A 33 117.79 43.77 -13.64
CA ALA A 33 116.91 42.66 -13.21
C ALA A 33 116.31 42.80 -11.80
N VAL A 34 115.01 43.07 -11.61
CA VAL A 34 113.92 42.09 -11.76
C VAL A 34 112.66 42.79 -12.30
N VAL A 35 112.50 42.83 -13.63
CA VAL A 35 111.26 43.19 -14.35
C VAL A 35 110.62 41.91 -14.94
N GLY A 36 110.70 40.80 -14.21
CA GLY A 36 110.47 39.46 -14.78
C GLY A 36 109.32 38.65 -14.18
N LEU A 37 108.43 39.21 -13.35
CA LEU A 37 107.40 38.42 -12.66
C LEU A 37 106.11 39.18 -12.33
N VAL A 38 105.73 40.14 -13.18
CA VAL A 38 104.43 40.84 -13.14
C VAL A 38 103.50 40.38 -14.29
N VAL A 39 103.87 39.37 -15.08
CA VAL A 39 103.13 39.00 -16.31
C VAL A 39 102.45 37.62 -16.28
N VAL A 40 102.62 36.78 -15.25
CA VAL A 40 101.91 35.48 -15.19
C VAL A 40 100.65 35.51 -14.32
N ALA A 41 100.45 36.55 -13.50
CA ALA A 41 99.22 36.73 -12.72
C ALA A 41 98.07 37.43 -13.49
N VAL A 42 98.30 37.85 -14.75
CA VAL A 42 97.29 38.57 -15.56
C VAL A 42 96.87 37.79 -16.83
N ALA A 43 97.53 36.66 -17.14
CA ALA A 43 97.17 35.84 -18.32
C ALA A 43 96.21 34.67 -18.02
N ALA A 44 95.96 34.31 -16.75
CA ALA A 44 95.05 33.22 -16.38
C ALA A 44 93.61 33.67 -16.04
N VAL A 45 93.33 34.97 -16.08
CA VAL A 45 91.98 35.54 -15.82
C VAL A 45 91.22 35.85 -17.13
N ALA A 46 91.81 35.60 -18.31
CA ALA A 46 91.23 36.03 -19.60
C ALA A 46 90.61 34.92 -20.47
N LEU A 47 90.69 33.63 -20.13
CA LEU A 47 90.00 32.57 -20.87
C LEU A 47 89.47 31.51 -19.89
N GLY A 48 88.14 31.45 -19.73
CA GLY A 48 87.45 30.63 -18.74
C GLY A 48 87.54 29.12 -18.97
N GLY A 49 87.56 28.39 -17.85
CA GLY A 49 87.43 26.93 -17.77
C GLY A 49 88.45 26.32 -16.80
N PRO A 50 88.06 25.84 -15.60
CA PRO A 50 88.99 25.24 -14.67
C PRO A 50 89.19 23.77 -15.02
N THR A 51 90.37 23.40 -15.49
CA THR A 51 90.90 22.06 -15.24
C THR A 51 91.89 22.17 -14.10
N ALA A 52 91.67 21.37 -13.05
CA ALA A 52 92.38 21.36 -11.78
C ALA A 52 93.91 21.10 -11.89
N ALA A 53 94.44 20.89 -13.10
CA ALA A 53 95.85 20.62 -13.35
C ALA A 53 96.76 21.86 -13.28
N VAL A 54 96.22 23.08 -13.29
CA VAL A 54 97.05 24.31 -13.39
C VAL A 54 97.35 24.96 -12.02
N PHE A 55 96.59 24.68 -10.97
CA PHE A 55 96.88 25.22 -9.63
C PHE A 55 97.82 24.33 -8.80
N GLY A 56 97.82 23.02 -9.00
CA GLY A 56 98.74 22.10 -8.31
C GLY A 56 100.21 22.27 -8.69
N ALA A 57 100.50 22.82 -9.88
CA ALA A 57 101.87 23.05 -10.34
C ALA A 57 102.42 24.45 -10.01
N GLY A 58 101.55 25.43 -9.74
CA GLY A 58 101.92 26.83 -9.56
C GLY A 58 102.41 27.19 -8.16
N VAL A 59 101.87 26.54 -7.13
CA VAL A 59 102.24 26.81 -5.72
C VAL A 59 103.40 25.91 -5.27
N ALA A 60 103.44 24.65 -5.72
CA ALA A 60 104.58 23.75 -5.49
C ALA A 60 105.85 24.17 -6.26
N GLY A 61 105.70 24.74 -7.46
CA GLY A 61 106.83 25.17 -8.30
C GLY A 61 107.60 26.39 -7.76
N VAL A 62 106.95 27.28 -7.01
CA VAL A 62 107.54 28.55 -6.52
C VAL A 62 108.21 28.40 -5.14
N VAL A 63 107.77 27.43 -4.31
CA VAL A 63 108.41 27.16 -3.02
C VAL A 63 109.62 26.21 -3.17
N VAL A 64 109.59 25.25 -4.10
CA VAL A 64 110.73 24.34 -4.33
C VAL A 64 111.89 25.02 -5.08
N THR A 65 111.61 26.00 -5.95
CA THR A 65 112.66 26.78 -6.63
C THR A 65 113.28 27.87 -5.75
N SER A 66 112.55 28.40 -4.75
CA SER A 66 113.11 29.34 -3.77
C SER A 66 113.96 28.66 -2.69
N ALA A 67 113.62 27.43 -2.28
CA ALA A 67 114.45 26.64 -1.36
C ALA A 67 115.80 26.18 -1.98
N THR A 68 115.84 25.92 -3.30
CA THR A 68 117.09 25.62 -4.01
C THR A 68 117.92 26.88 -4.32
N ALA A 69 117.29 28.02 -4.58
CA ALA A 69 118.00 29.30 -4.78
C ALA A 69 118.60 29.86 -3.47
N ALA A 70 117.90 29.76 -2.34
CA ALA A 70 118.43 30.13 -1.03
C ALA A 70 119.60 29.22 -0.60
N GLY A 71 119.53 27.92 -0.92
CA GLY A 71 120.62 26.96 -0.70
C GLY A 71 121.89 27.25 -1.51
N ILE A 72 121.76 27.79 -2.73
CA ILE A 72 122.89 28.11 -3.62
C ILE A 72 123.47 29.50 -3.32
N ALA A 73 122.66 30.48 -2.91
CA ALA A 73 123.14 31.79 -2.46
C ALA A 73 123.91 31.72 -1.11
N ALA A 74 123.51 30.81 -0.21
CA ALA A 74 124.22 30.56 1.05
C ALA A 74 125.57 29.82 0.89
N ALA A 75 125.86 29.28 -0.31
CA ALA A 75 127.09 28.51 -0.57
C ALA A 75 128.27 29.35 -1.09
N SER A 76 128.06 30.58 -1.59
CA SER A 76 129.12 31.35 -2.26
C SER A 76 129.58 32.66 -1.58
N SER A 77 128.97 33.11 -0.47
CA SER A 77 129.42 34.33 0.22
C SER A 77 129.16 34.38 1.73
N ALA A 78 129.78 33.51 2.53
CA ALA A 78 129.90 33.73 3.99
C ALA A 78 131.02 32.90 4.63
N ARG A 79 132.26 33.38 4.57
CA ARG A 79 133.31 32.96 5.50
C ARG A 79 133.21 33.83 6.74
N THR A 80 132.34 33.46 7.70
CA THR A 80 132.40 33.67 9.17
C THR A 80 130.99 33.66 9.80
N ALA A 81 130.55 32.52 10.37
CA ALA A 81 129.65 32.35 11.54
C ALA A 81 128.89 30.99 11.48
N PRO A 82 129.12 30.05 12.43
CA PRO A 82 128.44 28.74 12.43
C PRO A 82 126.94 28.77 12.80
N GLY A 83 126.42 29.83 13.44
CA GLY A 83 125.03 29.86 13.94
C GLY A 83 123.93 30.21 12.92
N GLN A 84 124.26 30.81 11.77
CA GLN A 84 123.26 31.21 10.76
C GLN A 84 122.83 30.07 9.82
N ARG A 85 123.68 29.04 9.63
CA ARG A 85 123.36 27.88 8.76
C ARG A 85 122.31 26.96 9.36
N ASP A 86 122.33 26.77 10.68
CA ASP A 86 121.38 25.88 11.35
C ASP A 86 120.00 26.53 11.46
N ARG A 87 119.92 27.86 11.68
CA ARG A 87 118.65 28.60 11.62
C ARG A 87 118.01 28.57 10.24
N LEU A 88 118.79 28.75 9.17
CA LEU A 88 118.28 28.68 7.80
C LEU A 88 117.78 27.27 7.46
N ARG A 89 118.51 26.21 7.88
CA ARG A 89 118.08 24.82 7.67
C ARG A 89 116.82 24.48 8.44
N GLN A 90 116.72 24.91 9.69
CA GLN A 90 115.55 24.65 10.54
C GLN A 90 114.32 25.44 10.06
N GLY A 91 114.51 26.70 9.65
CA GLY A 91 113.45 27.51 9.04
C GLY A 91 112.91 26.92 7.74
N ILE A 92 113.79 26.45 6.85
CA ILE A 92 113.39 25.76 5.60
C ILE A 92 112.70 24.42 5.91
N ALA A 93 113.18 23.64 6.88
CA ALA A 93 112.56 22.36 7.24
C ALA A 93 111.14 22.54 7.79
N ASP A 94 110.93 23.50 8.68
CA ASP A 94 109.61 23.81 9.26
C ASP A 94 108.62 24.34 8.20
N LEU A 95 109.10 25.20 7.30
CA LEU A 95 108.32 25.65 6.14
C LEU A 95 107.94 24.51 5.20
N THR A 96 108.87 23.58 4.96
CA THR A 96 108.64 22.38 4.14
C THR A 96 107.61 21.46 4.79
N GLU A 97 107.65 21.30 6.11
CA GLU A 97 106.69 20.49 6.86
C GLU A 97 105.27 21.10 6.82
N ARG A 98 105.15 22.43 6.97
CA ARG A 98 103.87 23.14 6.86
C ARG A 98 103.29 23.07 5.44
N VAL A 99 104.14 23.18 4.42
CA VAL A 99 103.71 22.99 3.02
C VAL A 99 103.28 21.55 2.76
N THR A 100 103.99 20.56 3.32
CA THR A 100 103.57 19.14 3.22
C THR A 100 102.21 18.89 3.87
N ARG A 101 101.90 19.51 5.02
CA ARG A 101 100.57 19.42 5.65
C ARG A 101 99.47 20.10 4.83
N LEU A 102 99.76 21.25 4.22
CA LEU A 102 98.86 21.89 3.25
C LEU A 102 98.58 20.98 2.04
N GLU A 103 99.60 20.30 1.53
CA GLU A 103 99.46 19.33 0.43
C GLU A 103 98.70 18.05 0.86
N ALA A 104 98.73 17.70 2.16
CA ALA A 104 98.01 16.57 2.72
C ALA A 104 96.53 16.86 3.05
N GLY A 105 96.06 18.10 2.88
CA GLY A 105 94.68 18.49 3.19
C GLY A 105 94.41 18.75 4.67
N GLU A 106 95.44 18.86 5.49
CA GLU A 106 95.33 19.14 6.93
C GLU A 106 95.27 20.66 7.18
N TYR A 107 94.07 21.23 7.02
CA TYR A 107 93.86 22.67 7.13
C TYR A 107 93.41 23.15 8.52
N ASP A 108 93.38 22.30 9.54
CA ASP A 108 92.86 22.66 10.88
C ASP A 108 93.91 23.24 11.85
N ASP A 109 95.20 23.04 11.59
CA ASP A 109 96.29 23.49 12.47
C ASP A 109 96.76 24.93 12.23
N SER A 110 96.67 25.82 13.23
CA SER A 110 97.13 27.22 13.18
C SER A 110 98.61 27.37 12.81
N PHE A 111 98.90 28.21 11.81
CA PHE A 111 100.26 28.64 11.45
C PHE A 111 100.68 29.92 12.17
N ASP A 112 100.09 30.22 13.33
CA ASP A 112 100.45 31.38 14.16
C ASP A 112 101.79 31.13 14.87
N GLY A 113 102.86 31.66 14.28
CA GLY A 113 104.16 31.78 14.92
C GLY A 113 104.54 33.25 15.09
N ASP A 114 104.95 33.66 16.29
CA ASP A 114 105.62 34.94 16.57
C ASP A 114 107.05 34.97 15.96
N ARG A 115 107.18 34.70 14.66
CA ARG A 115 108.45 34.82 13.95
C ARG A 115 108.64 36.25 13.47
N GLU A 116 109.75 36.86 13.88
CA GLU A 116 110.21 38.17 13.38
C GLU A 116 111.42 38.04 12.42
N ASP A 117 111.68 36.82 11.93
CA ASP A 117 112.83 36.52 11.07
C ASP A 117 112.50 36.68 9.57
N GLU A 118 113.49 36.38 8.73
CA GLU A 118 113.43 36.49 7.26
C GLU A 118 112.32 35.62 6.64
N PHE A 119 111.70 34.70 7.41
CA PHE A 119 110.63 33.80 6.98
C PHE A 119 109.24 34.25 7.41
N ALA A 120 109.10 35.27 8.26
CA ALA A 120 107.82 35.79 8.75
C ALA A 120 106.84 36.18 7.62
N ALA A 121 107.36 36.82 6.56
CA ALA A 121 106.56 37.18 5.39
C ALA A 121 106.05 35.95 4.62
N LEU A 122 106.81 34.85 4.63
CA LEU A 122 106.45 33.60 3.98
C LEU A 122 105.43 32.81 4.82
N GLU A 123 105.52 32.88 6.15
CA GLU A 123 104.54 32.30 7.09
C GLU A 123 103.18 32.99 6.99
N SER A 124 103.14 34.33 6.93
CA SER A 124 101.92 35.09 6.67
C SER A 124 101.30 34.76 5.31
N SER A 125 102.14 34.60 4.27
CA SER A 125 101.68 34.16 2.95
C SER A 125 101.11 32.73 2.98
N LEU A 126 101.70 31.81 3.77
CA LEU A 126 101.19 30.45 3.94
C LEU A 126 99.93 30.38 4.79
N ALA A 127 99.79 31.24 5.80
CA ALA A 127 98.55 31.37 6.57
C ALA A 127 97.39 31.84 5.68
N GLY A 128 97.63 32.84 4.82
CA GLY A 128 96.64 33.28 3.82
C GLY A 128 96.30 32.20 2.78
N ILE A 129 97.29 31.44 2.31
CA ILE A 129 97.08 30.29 1.41
C ILE A 129 96.29 29.19 2.13
N ARG A 130 96.60 28.88 3.39
CA ARG A 130 95.87 27.90 4.19
C ARG A 130 94.42 28.30 4.40
N GLU A 131 94.17 29.55 4.79
CA GLU A 131 92.81 30.03 5.02
C GLU A 131 91.98 29.95 3.74
N GLN A 132 92.57 30.32 2.60
CA GLN A 132 91.94 30.14 1.29
C GLN A 132 91.71 28.67 0.92
N LEU A 133 92.63 27.76 1.26
CA LEU A 133 92.48 26.32 1.03
C LEU A 133 91.47 25.67 2.00
N ALA A 134 91.40 26.12 3.25
CA ALA A 134 90.43 25.68 4.25
C ALA A 134 89.01 26.12 3.88
N ASP A 135 88.85 27.36 3.39
CA ASP A 135 87.57 27.88 2.92
C ASP A 135 87.11 27.14 1.66
N ARG A 136 88.06 26.82 0.76
CA ARG A 136 87.81 25.99 -0.42
C ARG A 136 87.44 24.55 -0.05
N ASP A 137 88.14 23.92 0.88
CA ASP A 137 87.87 22.55 1.32
C ASP A 137 86.55 22.42 2.10
N ARG A 138 86.16 23.43 2.88
CA ARG A 138 84.80 23.53 3.45
C ARG A 138 83.74 23.69 2.35
N THR A 139 84.03 24.52 1.34
CA THR A 139 83.13 24.70 0.18
C THR A 139 82.99 23.41 -0.61
N ASP A 140 84.09 22.69 -0.90
CA ASP A 140 84.09 21.43 -1.64
C ASP A 140 83.33 20.34 -0.85
N ARG A 141 83.54 20.22 0.47
CA ARG A 141 82.73 19.29 1.31
C ARG A 141 81.26 19.66 1.33
N SER A 142 80.92 20.95 1.43
CA SER A 142 79.54 21.41 1.39
C SER A 142 78.89 21.20 0.03
N LEU A 143 79.66 21.28 -1.07
CA LEU A 143 79.19 20.99 -2.43
C LEU A 143 78.96 19.50 -2.65
N ASP A 144 79.88 18.65 -2.18
CA ASP A 144 79.74 17.19 -2.23
C ASP A 144 78.52 16.71 -1.41
N GLU A 145 78.29 17.33 -0.25
CA GLU A 145 77.12 17.06 0.59
C GLU A 145 75.83 17.53 -0.07
N LEU A 146 75.82 18.75 -0.64
CA LEU A 146 74.70 19.25 -1.42
C LEU A 146 74.41 18.35 -2.63
N GLU A 147 75.43 17.86 -3.34
CA GLU A 147 75.27 16.94 -4.49
C GLU A 147 74.62 15.62 -4.05
N ARG A 148 75.06 15.02 -2.93
CA ARG A 148 74.41 13.82 -2.37
C ARG A 148 72.97 14.05 -1.95
N THR A 149 72.68 15.17 -1.28
CA THR A 149 71.31 15.52 -0.89
C THR A 149 70.42 15.73 -2.12
N VAL A 150 70.92 16.41 -3.15
CA VAL A 150 70.19 16.61 -4.40
C VAL A 150 69.96 15.29 -5.14
N GLU A 151 70.94 14.38 -5.14
CA GLU A 151 70.79 13.05 -5.74
C GLU A 151 69.74 12.20 -5.02
N ALA A 152 69.75 12.18 -3.68
CA ALA A 152 68.74 11.53 -2.86
C ALA A 152 67.34 12.16 -3.07
N HIS A 153 67.26 13.48 -3.15
CA HIS A 153 66.02 14.19 -3.46
C HIS A 153 65.50 13.84 -4.87
N ALA A 154 66.39 13.74 -5.85
CA ALA A 154 66.04 13.33 -7.20
C ALA A 154 65.58 11.85 -7.26
N GLU A 155 66.16 10.96 -6.46
CA GLU A 155 65.71 9.58 -6.33
C GLU A 155 64.30 9.49 -5.75
N THR A 156 64.04 10.15 -4.62
CA THR A 156 62.69 10.21 -4.03
C THR A 156 61.68 10.82 -5.00
N THR A 157 62.06 11.89 -5.71
CA THR A 157 61.19 12.51 -6.74
C THR A 157 60.86 11.53 -7.87
N ARG A 158 61.83 10.71 -8.33
CA ARG A 158 61.59 9.69 -9.37
C ARG A 158 60.65 8.59 -8.88
N ALA A 159 60.79 8.16 -7.63
CA ALA A 159 59.92 7.15 -7.03
C ALA A 159 58.48 7.67 -6.90
N VAL A 160 58.30 8.90 -6.39
CA VAL A 160 56.99 9.58 -6.36
C VAL A 160 56.40 9.74 -7.76
N ALA A 161 57.20 10.16 -8.74
CA ALA A 161 56.74 10.30 -10.13
C ALA A 161 56.36 8.96 -10.78
N ALA A 162 56.90 7.84 -10.28
CA ALA A 162 56.54 6.50 -10.70
C ALA A 162 55.28 5.96 -9.98
N GLY A 163 54.73 6.71 -9.02
CA GLY A 163 53.50 6.37 -8.30
C GLY A 163 53.71 6.05 -6.82
N ASP A 164 54.95 5.91 -6.33
CA ASP A 164 55.19 5.57 -4.93
C ASP A 164 55.10 6.82 -4.03
N LEU A 165 53.89 7.13 -3.56
CA LEU A 165 53.63 8.28 -2.69
C LEU A 165 54.00 8.00 -1.22
N THR A 166 54.42 6.78 -0.88
CA THR A 166 54.86 6.42 0.48
C THR A 166 56.27 6.92 0.80
N ARG A 167 57.03 7.33 -0.23
CA ARG A 167 58.39 7.85 -0.08
C ARG A 167 58.42 9.18 0.64
N ARG A 168 59.53 9.43 1.36
CA ARG A 168 59.79 10.70 2.06
C ARG A 168 61.20 11.19 1.75
N PHE A 169 61.36 12.50 1.73
CA PHE A 169 62.63 13.18 1.62
C PHE A 169 63.36 13.12 2.96
N GLU A 170 64.60 12.61 2.94
CA GLU A 170 65.45 12.57 4.12
C GLU A 170 65.93 13.97 4.49
N ARG A 171 66.01 14.24 5.80
CA ARG A 171 66.58 15.49 6.33
C ARG A 171 68.09 15.32 6.48
N PRO A 172 68.91 16.14 5.81
CA PRO A 172 70.36 16.08 5.97
C PRO A 172 70.84 16.69 7.30
N ASP A 173 70.06 17.55 7.97
CA ASP A 173 70.40 18.26 9.22
C ASP A 173 71.67 19.14 9.11
N THR A 174 72.05 19.50 7.89
CA THR A 174 73.30 20.22 7.56
C THR A 174 73.08 21.70 7.25
N HIS A 175 71.92 22.03 6.66
CA HIS A 175 71.57 23.37 6.21
C HIS A 175 70.06 23.59 6.38
N GLU A 176 69.69 24.63 7.11
CA GLU A 176 68.29 24.95 7.45
C GLU A 176 67.39 25.02 6.20
N SER A 177 67.86 25.61 5.09
CA SER A 177 67.07 25.71 3.85
C SER A 177 66.85 24.36 3.14
N LEU A 178 67.77 23.39 3.29
CA LEU A 178 67.60 22.04 2.73
C LEU A 178 66.66 21.20 3.59
N ASP A 179 66.72 21.37 4.91
CA ASP A 179 65.79 20.74 5.83
C ASP A 179 64.37 21.30 5.64
N GLU A 180 64.23 22.61 5.47
CA GLU A 180 62.95 23.27 5.17
C GLU A 180 62.37 22.79 3.82
N LEU A 181 63.22 22.58 2.80
CA LEU A 181 62.78 22.01 1.53
C LEU A 181 62.30 20.56 1.69
N ALA A 182 63.03 19.73 2.44
CA ALA A 182 62.61 18.35 2.72
C ALA A 182 61.29 18.30 3.49
N ASP A 183 61.14 19.14 4.53
CA ASP A 183 59.91 19.23 5.33
C ASP A 183 58.72 19.70 4.49
N ASN A 184 58.88 20.75 3.69
CA ASN A 184 57.80 21.27 2.81
C ASN A 184 57.42 20.25 1.73
N SER A 185 58.40 19.58 1.12
CA SER A 185 58.13 18.54 0.12
C SER A 185 57.46 17.31 0.75
N ASN A 186 57.84 16.92 1.97
CA ASN A 186 57.17 15.86 2.71
C ASN A 186 55.72 16.23 3.09
N ALA A 187 55.47 17.48 3.49
CA ALA A 187 54.11 17.97 3.77
C ALA A 187 53.24 17.93 2.50
N MET A 188 53.80 18.33 1.34
CA MET A 188 53.11 18.22 0.05
C MET A 188 52.83 16.76 -0.32
N LEU A 189 53.78 15.84 -0.14
CA LEU A 189 53.57 14.42 -0.42
C LEU A 189 52.50 13.81 0.49
N ALA A 190 52.48 14.17 1.77
CA ALA A 190 51.45 13.71 2.70
C ALA A 190 50.04 14.16 2.26
N GLU A 191 49.86 15.42 1.84
CA GLU A 191 48.58 15.93 1.35
C GLU A 191 48.14 15.24 0.05
N ILE A 192 49.09 14.99 -0.87
CA ILE A 192 48.82 14.27 -2.11
C ILE A 192 48.43 12.83 -1.79
N GLU A 193 49.19 12.14 -0.95
CA GLU A 193 48.90 10.77 -0.54
C GLU A 193 47.51 10.64 0.10
N ASP A 194 47.16 11.53 1.02
CA ASP A 194 45.84 11.57 1.67
C ASP A 194 44.72 11.82 0.65
N THR A 195 44.96 12.72 -0.32
CA THR A 195 44.01 12.97 -1.42
C THR A 195 43.81 11.71 -2.27
N PHE A 196 44.87 11.00 -2.65
CA PHE A 196 44.79 9.76 -3.42
C PHE A 196 44.12 8.63 -2.61
N GLY A 197 44.41 8.53 -1.32
CA GLY A 197 43.74 7.60 -0.40
C GLY A 197 42.24 7.86 -0.31
N THR A 198 41.85 9.13 -0.16
CA THR A 198 40.45 9.57 -0.14
C THR A 198 39.76 9.29 -1.48
N LEU A 199 40.42 9.56 -2.61
CA LEU A 199 39.87 9.28 -3.94
C LEU A 199 39.66 7.78 -4.18
N LYS A 200 40.60 6.92 -3.74
CA LYS A 200 40.45 5.46 -3.82
C LYS A 200 39.25 4.97 -3.00
N SER A 201 39.15 5.43 -1.75
CA SER A 201 38.03 5.12 -0.86
C SER A 201 36.70 5.54 -1.47
N PHE A 202 36.58 6.81 -1.90
CA PHE A 202 35.38 7.33 -2.52
C PHE A 202 34.98 6.55 -3.79
N SER A 203 35.94 6.23 -4.65
CA SER A 203 35.68 5.44 -5.87
C SER A 203 35.18 4.03 -5.55
N GLY A 204 35.74 3.39 -4.51
CA GLY A 204 35.29 2.10 -4.01
C GLY A 204 33.86 2.15 -3.45
N GLU A 205 33.54 3.17 -2.66
CA GLU A 205 32.19 3.40 -2.14
C GLU A 205 31.18 3.63 -3.27
N VAL A 206 31.52 4.42 -4.29
CA VAL A 206 30.66 4.65 -5.46
C VAL A 206 30.37 3.34 -6.22
N VAL A 207 31.37 2.46 -6.40
CA VAL A 207 31.17 1.13 -7.02
C VAL A 207 30.19 0.29 -6.20
N THR A 208 30.38 0.24 -4.88
CA THR A 208 29.51 -0.55 -3.98
C THR A 208 28.08 -0.03 -3.99
N TYR A 209 27.88 1.27 -3.76
CA TYR A 209 26.54 1.88 -3.75
C TYR A 209 25.83 1.79 -5.10
N SER A 210 26.58 1.91 -6.22
CA SER A 210 25.97 1.81 -7.56
C SER A 210 25.53 0.37 -7.88
N ARG A 211 26.24 -0.65 -7.38
CA ARG A 211 25.82 -2.06 -7.49
C ARG A 211 24.59 -2.34 -6.64
N GLU A 212 24.58 -1.91 -5.39
CA GLU A 212 23.41 -2.02 -4.49
C GLU A 212 22.19 -1.32 -5.09
N LEU A 213 22.38 -0.13 -5.66
CA LEU A 213 21.34 0.61 -6.36
C LEU A 213 20.80 -0.19 -7.56
N THR A 214 21.67 -0.78 -8.38
CA THR A 214 21.26 -1.59 -9.54
C THR A 214 20.39 -2.77 -9.12
N THR A 215 20.82 -3.55 -8.13
CA THR A 215 20.03 -4.68 -7.59
C THR A 215 18.70 -4.22 -7.00
N SER A 216 18.69 -3.10 -6.27
CA SER A 216 17.46 -2.54 -5.69
C SER A 216 16.48 -2.12 -6.79
N MET A 217 16.96 -1.48 -7.86
CA MET A 217 16.12 -1.06 -8.99
C MET A 217 15.53 -2.25 -9.75
N GLU A 218 16.29 -3.34 -9.94
CA GLU A 218 15.80 -4.57 -10.56
C GLU A 218 14.67 -5.21 -9.74
N ALA A 219 14.82 -5.24 -8.40
CA ALA A 219 13.78 -5.76 -7.51
C ALA A 219 12.49 -4.92 -7.58
N VAL A 220 12.60 -3.59 -7.54
CA VAL A 220 11.44 -2.70 -7.66
C VAL A 220 10.80 -2.78 -9.05
N GLN A 221 11.59 -2.97 -10.12
CA GLN A 221 11.06 -3.18 -11.46
C GLN A 221 10.19 -4.45 -11.52
N ALA A 222 10.70 -5.57 -11.00
CA ALA A 222 9.97 -6.83 -10.96
C ALA A 222 8.68 -6.73 -10.13
N GLU A 223 8.70 -5.95 -9.04
CA GLU A 223 7.51 -5.67 -8.23
C GLU A 223 6.49 -4.80 -8.99
N GLY A 224 6.96 -3.79 -9.73
CA GLY A 224 6.12 -2.94 -10.56
C GLY A 224 5.41 -3.72 -11.67
N GLU A 225 6.11 -4.65 -12.31
CA GLU A 225 5.53 -5.57 -13.31
C GLU A 225 4.46 -6.47 -12.68
N ARG A 226 4.76 -7.13 -11.56
CA ARG A 226 3.79 -7.96 -10.82
C ARG A 226 2.57 -7.17 -10.35
N THR A 227 2.77 -5.95 -9.86
CA THR A 227 1.68 -5.04 -9.50
C THR A 227 0.80 -4.69 -10.71
N SER A 228 1.41 -4.42 -11.87
CA SER A 228 0.68 -4.14 -13.11
C SER A 228 -0.16 -5.33 -13.58
N GLU A 229 0.38 -6.55 -13.47
CA GLU A 229 -0.33 -7.80 -13.81
C GLU A 229 -1.53 -8.02 -12.88
N ALA A 230 -1.32 -7.94 -11.55
CA ALA A 230 -2.40 -8.09 -10.57
C ALA A 230 -3.51 -7.05 -10.78
N LEU A 231 -3.16 -5.80 -11.07
CA LEU A 231 -4.14 -4.76 -11.36
C LEU A 231 -4.89 -5.00 -12.68
N THR A 232 -4.27 -5.67 -13.66
CA THR A 232 -4.93 -6.05 -14.91
C THR A 232 -5.94 -7.17 -14.69
N GLU A 233 -5.61 -8.12 -13.81
CA GLU A 233 -6.55 -9.17 -13.35
C GLU A 233 -7.75 -8.55 -12.63
N VAL A 234 -7.53 -7.62 -11.69
CA VAL A 234 -8.63 -6.88 -11.03
C VAL A 234 -9.54 -6.19 -12.05
N VAL A 235 -9.00 -5.66 -13.14
CA VAL A 235 -9.81 -5.06 -14.21
C VAL A 235 -10.65 -6.11 -14.94
N ALA A 236 -10.12 -7.30 -15.18
CA ALA A 236 -10.88 -8.40 -15.78
C ALA A 236 -12.00 -8.88 -14.85
N ASP A 237 -11.69 -9.10 -13.57
CA ASP A 237 -12.65 -9.52 -12.55
C ASP A 237 -13.81 -8.52 -12.41
N ASN A 238 -13.50 -7.21 -12.41
CA ASN A 238 -14.54 -6.19 -12.35
C ASN A 238 -15.43 -6.17 -13.61
N ARG A 239 -14.92 -6.56 -14.79
CA ARG A 239 -15.76 -6.69 -15.99
C ARG A 239 -16.71 -7.87 -15.86
N GLU A 240 -16.21 -9.01 -15.39
CA GLU A 240 -17.04 -10.19 -15.12
C GLU A 240 -18.09 -9.91 -14.05
N GLN A 241 -17.71 -9.23 -12.96
CA GLN A 241 -18.64 -8.79 -11.93
C GLN A 241 -19.75 -7.90 -12.51
N ASN A 242 -19.42 -6.98 -13.42
CA ASN A 242 -20.41 -6.15 -14.09
C ASN A 242 -21.40 -6.99 -14.94
N GLU A 243 -20.94 -8.05 -15.61
CA GLU A 243 -21.82 -8.97 -16.34
C GLU A 243 -22.73 -9.77 -15.40
N GLN A 244 -22.21 -10.21 -14.25
CA GLN A 244 -23.02 -10.86 -13.21
C GLN A 244 -24.08 -9.91 -12.65
N LEU A 245 -23.74 -8.65 -12.38
CA LEU A 245 -24.69 -7.64 -11.89
C LEU A 245 -25.80 -7.34 -12.91
N ARG A 246 -25.50 -7.32 -14.22
CA ARG A 246 -26.53 -7.25 -15.27
C ARG A 246 -27.46 -8.44 -15.26
N THR A 247 -26.92 -9.63 -15.01
CA THR A 247 -27.74 -10.86 -14.88
C THR A 247 -28.67 -10.74 -13.68
N VAL A 248 -28.18 -10.29 -12.53
CA VAL A 248 -29.01 -10.04 -11.33
C VAL A 248 -30.11 -9.02 -11.64
N THR A 249 -29.80 -7.96 -12.39
CA THR A 249 -30.81 -6.96 -12.79
C THR A 249 -31.94 -7.60 -13.60
N ALA A 250 -31.61 -8.42 -14.60
CA ALA A 250 -32.61 -9.13 -15.41
C ALA A 250 -33.45 -10.11 -14.57
N GLU A 251 -32.84 -10.81 -13.61
CA GLU A 251 -33.57 -11.68 -12.69
C GLU A 251 -34.53 -10.88 -11.79
N MET A 252 -34.15 -9.67 -11.37
CA MET A 252 -35.02 -8.77 -10.59
C MET A 252 -36.20 -8.23 -11.41
N GLU A 253 -36.03 -8.00 -12.71
CA GLU A 253 -37.13 -7.65 -13.62
C GLU A 253 -38.14 -8.81 -13.74
N ASN A 254 -37.65 -10.04 -13.91
CA ASN A 254 -38.50 -11.24 -13.91
C ASN A 254 -39.22 -11.42 -12.57
N PHE A 255 -38.53 -11.19 -11.46
CA PHE A 255 -39.12 -11.26 -10.12
C PHE A 255 -40.20 -10.20 -9.92
N SER A 256 -39.99 -8.96 -10.41
CA SER A 256 -41.02 -7.91 -10.38
C SER A 256 -42.28 -8.33 -11.13
N THR A 257 -42.13 -8.96 -12.30
CA THR A 257 -43.26 -9.50 -13.07
C THR A 257 -44.02 -10.56 -12.27
N THR A 258 -43.29 -11.46 -11.59
CA THR A 258 -43.91 -12.51 -10.75
C THR A 258 -44.67 -11.90 -9.56
N VAL A 259 -44.13 -10.84 -8.95
CA VAL A 259 -44.77 -10.11 -7.86
C VAL A 259 -46.08 -9.46 -8.32
N GLU A 260 -46.10 -8.88 -9.53
CA GLU A 260 -47.32 -8.32 -10.13
C GLU A 260 -48.37 -9.42 -10.42
N GLU A 261 -47.95 -10.59 -10.92
CA GLU A 261 -48.83 -11.74 -11.16
C GLU A 261 -49.44 -12.27 -9.85
N ILE A 262 -48.65 -12.35 -8.78
CA ILE A 262 -49.14 -12.74 -7.45
C ILE A 262 -50.15 -11.72 -6.94
N ALA A 263 -49.89 -10.42 -7.09
CA ALA A 263 -50.82 -9.37 -6.67
C ALA A 263 -52.16 -9.46 -7.40
N ALA A 264 -52.13 -9.69 -8.72
CA ALA A 264 -53.34 -9.87 -9.53
C ALA A 264 -54.12 -11.12 -9.11
N THR A 265 -53.42 -12.24 -8.91
CA THR A 265 -54.04 -13.50 -8.47
C THR A 265 -54.65 -13.36 -7.08
N ALA A 266 -53.96 -12.70 -6.14
CA ALA A 266 -54.48 -12.42 -4.81
C ALA A 266 -55.78 -11.60 -4.90
N SER A 267 -55.83 -10.57 -5.73
CA SER A 267 -57.05 -9.77 -5.93
C SER A 267 -58.22 -10.63 -6.44
N GLU A 268 -57.98 -11.54 -7.37
CA GLU A 268 -59.02 -12.43 -7.91
C GLU A 268 -59.54 -13.43 -6.86
N VAL A 269 -58.65 -13.95 -6.01
CA VAL A 269 -59.03 -14.84 -4.90
C VAL A 269 -59.84 -14.08 -3.85
N ALA A 270 -59.47 -12.84 -3.51
CA ALA A 270 -60.25 -11.99 -2.59
C ALA A 270 -61.68 -11.76 -3.11
N ASP A 271 -61.83 -11.38 -4.38
CA ASP A 271 -63.14 -11.17 -5.00
C ASP A 271 -64.00 -12.46 -4.99
N THR A 272 -63.36 -13.61 -5.23
CA THR A 272 -64.03 -14.92 -5.19
C THR A 272 -64.46 -15.31 -3.78
N ALA A 273 -63.61 -15.05 -2.79
CA ALA A 273 -63.89 -15.29 -1.38
C ALA A 273 -65.05 -14.42 -0.89
N ASP A 274 -65.03 -13.11 -1.16
CA ASP A 274 -66.10 -12.18 -0.84
C ASP A 274 -67.43 -12.56 -1.52
N ARG A 275 -67.39 -13.00 -2.78
CA ARG A 275 -68.58 -13.54 -3.47
C ARG A 275 -69.09 -14.82 -2.80
N THR A 276 -68.21 -15.72 -2.38
CA THR A 276 -68.58 -16.96 -1.69
C THR A 276 -69.23 -16.67 -0.35
N ALA A 277 -68.67 -15.73 0.43
CA ALA A 277 -69.24 -15.28 1.71
C ALA A 277 -70.65 -14.69 1.54
N ARG A 278 -70.88 -13.91 0.48
CA ARG A 278 -72.23 -13.40 0.15
C ARG A 278 -73.20 -14.52 -0.20
N VAL A 279 -72.79 -15.46 -1.06
CA VAL A 279 -73.66 -16.56 -1.50
C VAL A 279 -73.99 -17.50 -0.33
N GLY A 280 -73.03 -17.78 0.55
CA GLY A 280 -73.26 -18.55 1.78
C GLY A 280 -74.30 -17.89 2.68
N ARG A 281 -74.17 -16.58 2.95
CA ARG A 281 -75.15 -15.81 3.73
C ARG A 281 -76.55 -15.80 3.10
N GLN A 282 -76.64 -15.53 1.80
CA GLN A 282 -77.92 -15.58 1.07
C GLN A 282 -78.55 -16.97 1.11
N GLY A 283 -77.74 -18.03 1.07
CA GLY A 283 -78.20 -19.40 1.21
C GLY A 283 -78.75 -19.69 2.61
N SER A 284 -78.06 -19.25 3.67
CA SER A 284 -78.55 -19.38 5.05
C SER A 284 -79.87 -18.62 5.25
N GLU A 285 -79.98 -17.39 4.75
CA GLU A 285 -81.23 -16.61 4.80
C GLU A 285 -82.39 -17.35 4.11
N ALA A 286 -82.17 -17.89 2.91
CA ALA A 286 -83.17 -18.66 2.18
C ALA A 286 -83.58 -19.96 2.91
N ALA A 287 -82.64 -20.61 3.61
CA ALA A 287 -82.94 -21.76 4.45
C ALA A 287 -83.79 -21.37 5.67
N GLY A 288 -83.50 -20.22 6.30
CA GLY A 288 -84.32 -19.64 7.37
C GLY A 288 -85.76 -19.33 6.94
N ASP A 289 -85.93 -18.78 5.73
CA ASP A 289 -87.25 -18.56 5.13
C ASP A 289 -87.99 -19.90 4.89
N ALA A 290 -87.27 -20.94 4.46
CA ALA A 290 -87.84 -22.28 4.26
C ALA A 290 -88.28 -22.94 5.57
N ILE A 291 -87.49 -22.83 6.65
CA ILE A 291 -87.85 -23.29 8.00
C ILE A 291 -89.13 -22.59 8.48
N THR A 292 -89.21 -21.27 8.29
CA THR A 292 -90.41 -20.49 8.61
C THR A 292 -91.64 -20.99 7.81
N GLY A 293 -91.45 -21.29 6.53
CA GLY A 293 -92.49 -21.88 5.69
C GLY A 293 -92.94 -23.26 6.17
N MET A 294 -92.01 -24.12 6.59
CA MET A 294 -92.34 -25.44 7.14
C MET A 294 -93.10 -25.35 8.46
N ALA A 295 -92.79 -24.39 9.34
CA ALA A 295 -93.55 -24.16 10.57
C ALA A 295 -95.02 -23.78 10.31
N VAL A 296 -95.28 -23.03 9.23
CA VAL A 296 -96.66 -22.75 8.77
C VAL A 296 -97.35 -24.03 8.30
N ILE A 297 -96.66 -24.88 7.54
CA ILE A 297 -97.21 -26.16 7.06
C ILE A 297 -97.50 -27.10 8.23
N ASP A 298 -96.62 -27.17 9.24
CA ASP A 298 -96.84 -27.95 10.46
C ASP A 298 -98.12 -27.53 11.17
N THR A 299 -98.32 -26.21 11.35
CA THR A 299 -99.54 -25.65 11.97
C THR A 299 -100.81 -26.00 11.16
N GLU A 300 -100.76 -25.91 9.83
CA GLU A 300 -101.90 -26.29 8.96
C GLU A 300 -102.17 -27.81 9.01
N THR A 301 -101.12 -28.62 9.17
CA THR A 301 -101.21 -30.08 9.31
C THR A 301 -101.84 -30.46 10.64
N GLU A 302 -101.49 -29.78 11.74
CA GLU A 302 -102.14 -29.93 13.05
C GLU A 302 -103.64 -29.61 12.98
N ARG A 303 -104.01 -28.48 12.35
CA ARG A 303 -105.42 -28.10 12.16
C ARG A 303 -106.18 -29.15 11.35
N THR A 304 -105.55 -29.72 10.32
CA THR A 304 -106.15 -30.76 9.49
C THR A 304 -106.38 -32.04 10.31
N LEU A 305 -105.43 -32.41 11.18
CA LEU A 305 -105.59 -33.55 12.08
C LEU A 305 -106.77 -33.35 13.04
N GLU A 306 -106.89 -32.16 13.65
CA GLU A 306 -108.03 -31.81 14.52
C GLU A 306 -109.38 -31.91 13.80
N GLU A 307 -109.46 -31.48 12.53
CA GLU A 307 -110.69 -31.60 11.73
C GLU A 307 -111.05 -33.07 11.44
N ILE A 308 -110.06 -33.92 11.17
CA ILE A 308 -110.27 -35.36 10.94
C ILE A 308 -110.72 -36.06 12.24
N GLU A 309 -110.10 -35.76 13.37
CA GLU A 309 -110.50 -36.29 14.69
C GLU A 309 -111.92 -35.80 15.06
N GLY A 310 -112.27 -34.57 14.69
CA GLY A 310 -113.64 -34.06 14.81
C GLY A 310 -114.65 -34.82 13.94
N LEU A 311 -114.27 -35.19 12.71
CA LEU A 311 -115.10 -36.02 11.82
C LEU A 311 -115.29 -37.43 12.39
N GLU A 312 -114.24 -38.04 12.97
CA GLU A 312 -114.31 -39.34 13.63
C GLU A 312 -115.31 -39.31 14.80
N ALA A 313 -115.24 -38.28 15.65
CA ALA A 313 -116.17 -38.11 16.76
C ALA A 313 -117.61 -37.87 16.30
N GLU A 314 -117.82 -37.15 15.19
CA GLU A 314 -119.17 -36.95 14.62
C GLU A 314 -119.71 -38.24 13.99
N ALA A 315 -118.85 -39.03 13.33
CA ALA A 315 -119.23 -40.33 12.82
C ALA A 315 -119.65 -41.29 13.95
N GLU A 316 -118.98 -41.25 15.09
CA GLU A 316 -119.31 -42.05 16.27
C GLU A 316 -120.67 -41.66 16.88
N ARG A 317 -121.01 -40.36 16.91
CA ARG A 317 -122.36 -39.89 17.32
C ARG A 317 -123.46 -40.33 16.35
N ILE A 318 -123.16 -40.37 15.05
CA ILE A 318 -124.09 -40.88 14.05
C ILE A 318 -124.30 -42.39 14.25
N ASP A 319 -123.25 -43.12 14.62
CA ASP A 319 -123.30 -44.56 14.92
C ASP A 319 -124.32 -44.85 16.05
N GLU A 320 -124.20 -44.12 17.17
CA GLU A 320 -125.14 -44.20 18.31
C GLU A 320 -126.59 -43.88 17.90
N LEU A 321 -126.78 -42.88 17.03
CA LEU A 321 -128.09 -42.52 16.52
C LEU A 321 -128.69 -43.63 15.63
N ILE A 322 -127.87 -44.23 14.78
CA ILE A 322 -128.27 -45.29 13.86
C ILE A 322 -128.62 -46.56 14.63
N GLU A 323 -127.87 -46.91 15.68
CA GLU A 323 -128.21 -47.99 16.61
C GLU A 323 -129.58 -47.76 17.27
N SER A 324 -129.84 -46.52 17.75
CA SER A 324 -131.15 -46.16 18.30
C SER A 324 -132.30 -46.25 17.29
N ILE A 325 -132.07 -45.87 16.03
CA ILE A 325 -133.08 -46.01 14.97
C ILE A 325 -133.32 -47.50 14.65
N SER A 326 -132.27 -48.32 14.64
CA SER A 326 -132.37 -49.77 14.47
C SER A 326 -133.24 -50.40 15.55
N GLU A 327 -133.02 -50.05 16.82
CA GLU A 327 -133.85 -50.48 17.95
C GLU A 327 -135.32 -50.04 17.81
N ILE A 328 -135.57 -48.79 17.37
CA ILE A 328 -136.93 -48.28 17.14
C ILE A 328 -137.61 -49.05 15.99
N ALA A 329 -136.88 -49.32 14.91
CA ALA A 329 -137.40 -50.07 13.76
C ALA A 329 -137.74 -51.51 14.17
N GLU A 330 -136.89 -52.18 14.96
CA GLU A 330 -137.14 -53.52 15.50
C GLU A 330 -138.36 -53.52 16.44
N GLN A 331 -138.47 -52.55 17.34
CA GLN A 331 -139.64 -52.39 18.21
C GLN A 331 -140.92 -52.15 17.40
N THR A 332 -140.85 -51.32 16.36
CA THR A 332 -141.98 -51.01 15.48
C THR A 332 -142.41 -52.25 14.68
N ASN A 333 -141.46 -53.02 14.18
CA ASN A 333 -141.68 -54.29 13.52
C ASN A 333 -142.37 -55.30 14.46
N MET A 334 -141.88 -55.41 15.70
CA MET A 334 -142.48 -56.27 16.73
C MET A 334 -143.90 -55.81 17.13
N LEU A 335 -144.14 -54.51 17.22
CA LEU A 335 -145.48 -53.95 17.47
C LEU A 335 -146.44 -54.24 16.32
N ALA A 336 -145.98 -54.09 15.08
CA ALA A 336 -146.73 -54.38 13.87
C ALA A 336 -147.07 -55.88 13.77
N LEU A 337 -146.10 -56.76 14.03
CA LEU A 337 -146.30 -58.21 14.08
C LEU A 337 -147.35 -58.60 15.15
N ASN A 338 -147.26 -58.03 16.35
CA ASN A 338 -148.24 -58.25 17.42
C ASN A 338 -149.64 -57.75 17.02
N ALA A 339 -149.74 -56.60 16.35
CA ALA A 339 -150.99 -56.06 15.85
C ALA A 339 -151.61 -56.92 14.73
N ASN A 340 -150.78 -57.46 13.84
CA ASN A 340 -151.20 -58.37 12.76
C ASN A 340 -151.72 -59.72 13.31
N ILE A 341 -151.05 -60.26 14.32
CA ILE A 341 -151.51 -61.46 15.05
C ILE A 341 -152.88 -61.21 15.70
N GLU A 342 -153.09 -60.06 16.34
CA GLU A 342 -154.36 -59.73 17.01
C GLU A 342 -155.49 -59.43 16.02
N ALA A 343 -155.17 -58.83 14.87
CA ALA A 343 -156.09 -58.63 13.75
C ALA A 343 -156.57 -59.97 13.15
N THR A 344 -155.70 -60.97 13.09
CA THR A 344 -156.02 -62.33 12.62
C THR A 344 -156.83 -63.15 13.66
N ARG A 345 -156.74 -62.81 14.95
CA ARG A 345 -157.48 -63.47 16.05
C ARG A 345 -158.90 -62.95 16.26
N SER A 346 -159.20 -61.74 15.80
CA SER A 346 -160.49 -61.09 15.99
C SER A 346 -161.47 -61.52 14.89
N ASP A 347 -162.33 -62.51 15.15
CA ASP A 347 -163.35 -62.99 14.20
C ASP A 347 -164.42 -61.90 13.88
N GLY A 348 -164.17 -61.05 12.88
CA GLY A 348 -165.12 -60.06 12.34
C GLY A 348 -164.52 -59.09 11.30
N THR A 349 -165.34 -58.52 10.41
CA THR A 349 -164.96 -57.64 9.26
C THR A 349 -164.15 -56.37 9.60
N GLY A 350 -163.94 -56.06 10.89
CA GLY A 350 -163.05 -54.98 11.35
C GLY A 350 -161.58 -55.37 11.48
N GLY A 351 -161.25 -56.66 11.60
CA GLY A 351 -159.88 -57.17 11.72
C GLY A 351 -159.08 -57.11 10.42
N GLU A 352 -159.75 -57.29 9.26
CA GLU A 352 -159.09 -57.31 7.94
C GLU A 352 -158.45 -55.96 7.57
N GLY A 353 -159.08 -54.83 7.91
CA GLY A 353 -158.52 -53.49 7.65
C GLY A 353 -157.37 -53.12 8.60
N PHE A 354 -157.40 -53.59 9.84
CA PHE A 354 -156.31 -53.39 10.81
C PHE A 354 -155.10 -54.27 10.49
N GLY A 355 -155.31 -55.50 10.01
CA GLY A 355 -154.25 -56.40 9.56
C GLY A 355 -153.48 -55.83 8.36
N ALA A 356 -154.19 -55.25 7.38
CA ALA A 356 -153.54 -54.62 6.22
C ALA A 356 -152.66 -53.41 6.60
N VAL A 357 -153.06 -52.62 7.60
CA VAL A 357 -152.23 -51.52 8.12
C VAL A 357 -151.04 -52.06 8.91
N ALA A 358 -151.20 -53.15 9.66
CA ALA A 358 -150.12 -53.79 10.40
C ALA A 358 -149.07 -54.41 9.46
N ASP A 359 -149.48 -55.07 8.37
CA ASP A 359 -148.60 -55.58 7.31
C ASP A 359 -147.80 -54.44 6.63
N GLU A 360 -148.45 -53.29 6.37
CA GLU A 360 -147.79 -52.12 5.79
C GLU A 360 -146.76 -51.52 6.75
N ILE A 361 -147.07 -51.44 8.05
CA ILE A 361 -146.11 -50.97 9.08
C ILE A 361 -144.95 -51.97 9.23
N GLN A 362 -145.22 -53.27 9.16
CA GLN A 362 -144.19 -54.31 9.20
C GLN A 362 -143.23 -54.15 8.01
N THR A 363 -143.78 -54.04 6.80
CA THR A 363 -143.01 -53.83 5.56
C THR A 363 -142.17 -52.55 5.65
N LEU A 364 -142.76 -51.44 6.11
CA LEU A 364 -142.05 -50.17 6.27
C LEU A 364 -140.94 -50.26 7.33
N SER A 365 -141.15 -51.02 8.41
CA SER A 365 -140.14 -51.23 9.44
C SER A 365 -138.96 -52.08 8.93
N GLU A 366 -139.24 -53.10 8.11
CA GLU A 366 -138.22 -53.89 7.40
C GLU A 366 -137.42 -53.01 6.41
N GLU A 367 -138.09 -52.13 5.64
CA GLU A 367 -137.42 -51.16 4.76
C GLU A 367 -136.54 -50.14 5.51
N VAL A 368 -137.00 -49.69 6.68
CA VAL A 368 -136.20 -48.83 7.58
C VAL A 368 -134.98 -49.59 8.09
N TYR A 369 -135.14 -50.85 8.50
CA TYR A 369 -134.03 -51.69 8.97
C TYR A 369 -132.97 -51.91 7.89
N ASP A 370 -133.38 -52.22 6.66
CA ASP A 370 -132.46 -52.35 5.52
C ASP A 370 -131.76 -51.03 5.18
N SER A 371 -132.46 -49.90 5.33
CA SER A 371 -131.87 -48.56 5.12
C SER A 371 -130.86 -48.21 6.21
N VAL A 372 -131.16 -48.49 7.47
CA VAL A 372 -130.26 -48.35 8.63
C VAL A 372 -128.97 -49.14 8.38
N ARG A 373 -129.09 -50.43 7.99
CA ARG A 373 -127.94 -51.28 7.67
C ARG A 373 -127.07 -50.72 6.53
N ASN A 374 -127.69 -50.13 5.50
CA ASN A 374 -126.93 -49.46 4.43
C ASN A 374 -126.17 -48.23 4.93
N VAL A 375 -126.76 -47.47 5.85
CA VAL A 375 -126.11 -46.31 6.47
C VAL A 375 -124.97 -46.75 7.39
N GLU A 376 -125.14 -47.81 8.19
CA GLU A 376 -124.07 -48.43 8.99
C GLU A 376 -122.87 -48.82 8.13
N GLU A 377 -123.09 -49.58 7.04
CA GLU A 377 -122.01 -49.97 6.11
C GLU A 377 -121.25 -48.76 5.53
N ARG A 378 -121.96 -47.67 5.22
CA ARG A 378 -121.35 -46.42 4.71
C ARG A 378 -120.60 -45.66 5.80
N LEU A 379 -121.10 -45.68 7.03
CA LEU A 379 -120.51 -45.02 8.18
C LEU A 379 -119.22 -45.72 8.62
N GLU A 380 -119.21 -47.05 8.63
CA GLU A 380 -118.00 -47.85 8.86
C GLU A 380 -116.92 -47.49 7.82
N GLY A 381 -117.28 -47.44 6.54
CA GLY A 381 -116.38 -47.02 5.47
C GLY A 381 -115.93 -45.56 5.58
N LEU A 382 -116.71 -44.67 6.22
CA LEU A 382 -116.29 -43.31 6.53
C LEU A 382 -115.28 -43.27 7.69
N LYS A 383 -115.52 -44.04 8.76
CA LYS A 383 -114.61 -44.19 9.92
C LYS A 383 -113.25 -44.73 9.47
N GLU A 384 -113.23 -45.81 8.68
CA GLU A 384 -111.99 -46.36 8.12
C GLU A 384 -111.20 -45.32 7.30
N ARG A 385 -111.89 -44.51 6.48
CA ARG A 385 -111.25 -43.46 5.68
C ARG A 385 -110.73 -42.31 6.55
N ALA A 386 -111.46 -41.93 7.59
CA ALA A 386 -111.03 -40.90 8.54
C ALA A 386 -109.77 -41.36 9.30
N MET A 387 -109.75 -42.61 9.79
CA MET A 387 -108.57 -43.20 10.44
C MET A 387 -107.36 -43.25 9.51
N ALA A 388 -107.56 -43.69 8.26
CA ALA A 388 -106.48 -43.71 7.26
C ALA A 388 -105.94 -42.30 6.95
N ALA A 389 -106.84 -41.30 6.83
CA ALA A 389 -106.44 -39.92 6.63
C ALA A 389 -105.68 -39.35 7.84
N ALA A 390 -106.10 -39.67 9.07
CA ALA A 390 -105.39 -39.25 10.28
C ALA A 390 -103.97 -39.84 10.33
N ASP A 391 -103.80 -41.11 9.97
CA ASP A 391 -102.49 -41.77 9.92
C ASP A 391 -101.55 -41.14 8.86
N GLU A 392 -102.10 -40.81 7.68
CA GLU A 392 -101.36 -40.12 6.62
C GLU A 392 -100.93 -38.70 7.02
N VAL A 393 -101.80 -37.97 7.74
CA VAL A 393 -101.50 -36.64 8.27
C VAL A 393 -100.44 -36.70 9.37
N ARG A 394 -100.51 -37.68 10.29
CA ARG A 394 -99.46 -37.90 11.31
C ARG A 394 -98.11 -38.23 10.66
N THR A 395 -98.10 -39.13 9.68
CA THR A 395 -96.88 -39.45 8.92
C THR A 395 -96.33 -38.23 8.17
N SER A 396 -97.21 -37.37 7.65
CA SER A 396 -96.80 -36.14 6.97
C SER A 396 -96.16 -35.15 7.94
N ARG A 397 -96.69 -35.04 9.16
CA ARG A 397 -96.11 -34.25 10.24
C ARG A 397 -94.69 -34.71 10.60
N ASP A 398 -94.50 -36.01 10.84
CA ASP A 398 -93.17 -36.57 11.15
C ASP A 398 -92.15 -36.22 10.05
N ARG A 399 -92.56 -36.30 8.77
CA ARG A 399 -91.70 -35.92 7.64
C ARG A 399 -91.40 -34.42 7.57
N ILE A 400 -92.32 -33.57 8.00
CA ILE A 400 -92.09 -32.12 8.08
C ILE A 400 -91.04 -31.83 9.16
N GLU A 401 -91.15 -32.47 10.33
CA GLU A 401 -90.16 -32.34 11.41
C GLU A 401 -88.76 -32.77 10.95
N ASP A 402 -88.64 -33.92 10.28
CA ASP A 402 -87.38 -34.38 9.68
C ASP A 402 -86.85 -33.37 8.64
N SER A 403 -87.73 -32.83 7.80
CA SER A 403 -87.35 -31.86 6.77
C SER A 403 -86.87 -30.52 7.37
N VAL A 404 -87.44 -30.10 8.50
CA VAL A 404 -86.96 -28.90 9.23
C VAL A 404 -85.53 -29.12 9.71
N ALA A 405 -85.24 -30.27 10.32
CA ALA A 405 -83.90 -30.60 10.79
C ALA A 405 -82.88 -30.61 9.64
N ASP A 406 -83.22 -31.21 8.50
CA ASP A 406 -82.35 -31.22 7.31
C ASP A 406 -82.04 -29.80 6.79
N VAL A 407 -83.03 -28.89 6.83
CA VAL A 407 -82.84 -27.50 6.39
C VAL A 407 -82.03 -26.68 7.41
N GLU A 408 -82.19 -26.92 8.70
CA GLU A 408 -81.37 -26.30 9.76
C GLU A 408 -79.89 -26.69 9.63
N ASP A 409 -79.61 -27.97 9.36
CA ASP A 409 -78.25 -28.45 9.10
C ASP A 409 -77.66 -27.79 7.85
N ALA A 410 -78.45 -27.65 6.78
CA ALA A 410 -78.02 -26.96 5.57
C ALA A 410 -77.75 -25.46 5.81
N ALA A 411 -78.58 -24.78 6.61
CA ALA A 411 -78.38 -23.38 6.98
C ALA A 411 -77.06 -23.20 7.74
N THR A 412 -76.80 -24.07 8.71
CA THR A 412 -75.56 -24.07 9.51
C THR A 412 -74.33 -24.29 8.63
N ALA A 413 -74.38 -25.24 7.70
CA ALA A 413 -73.29 -25.48 6.76
C ALA A 413 -73.01 -24.27 5.84
N LEU A 414 -74.06 -23.55 5.42
CA LEU A 414 -73.93 -22.35 4.59
C LEU A 414 -73.33 -21.16 5.35
N GLU A 415 -73.62 -21.02 6.64
CA GLU A 415 -72.95 -20.06 7.52
C GLU A 415 -71.47 -20.40 7.71
N GLU A 416 -71.13 -21.67 7.91
CA GLU A 416 -69.75 -22.13 8.02
C GLU A 416 -68.96 -21.83 6.73
N VAL A 417 -69.55 -22.10 5.56
CA VAL A 417 -68.96 -21.74 4.26
C VAL A 417 -68.72 -20.23 4.15
N ALA A 418 -69.64 -19.41 4.65
CA ALA A 418 -69.47 -17.96 4.64
C ALA A 418 -68.30 -17.53 5.54
N GLY A 419 -68.17 -18.10 6.74
CA GLY A 419 -67.07 -17.82 7.66
C GLY A 419 -65.71 -18.25 7.10
N LEU A 420 -65.62 -19.45 6.50
CA LEU A 420 -64.38 -19.93 5.85
C LEU A 420 -63.96 -19.04 4.67
N ALA A 421 -64.94 -18.49 3.94
CA ALA A 421 -64.67 -17.55 2.86
C ALA A 421 -64.15 -16.20 3.39
N GLU A 422 -64.67 -15.71 4.52
CA GLU A 422 -64.13 -14.53 5.19
C GLU A 422 -62.68 -14.74 5.67
N GLU A 423 -62.39 -15.88 6.30
CA GLU A 423 -61.02 -16.24 6.71
C GLU A 423 -60.06 -16.32 5.50
N THR A 424 -60.53 -16.87 4.38
CA THR A 424 -59.77 -16.89 3.12
C THR A 424 -59.45 -15.47 2.64
N ASN A 425 -60.43 -14.56 2.69
CA ASN A 425 -60.23 -13.17 2.29
C ASN A 425 -59.22 -12.44 3.19
N ASP A 426 -59.23 -12.71 4.51
CA ASP A 426 -58.23 -12.15 5.43
C ASP A 426 -56.82 -12.65 5.12
N GLY A 427 -56.66 -13.96 4.88
CA GLY A 427 -55.36 -14.53 4.47
C GLY A 427 -54.84 -13.95 3.15
N VAL A 428 -55.74 -13.65 2.20
CA VAL A 428 -55.38 -13.00 0.93
C VAL A 428 -54.93 -11.55 1.13
N GLN A 429 -55.52 -10.82 2.08
CA GLN A 429 -55.06 -9.46 2.43
C GLN A 429 -53.63 -9.48 3.00
N GLU A 430 -53.29 -10.48 3.82
CA GLU A 430 -51.92 -10.68 4.31
C GLU A 430 -50.95 -10.97 3.16
N ILE A 431 -51.33 -11.83 2.21
CA ILE A 431 -50.56 -12.09 1.00
C ILE A 431 -50.33 -10.79 0.23
N SER A 432 -51.38 -9.98 0.01
CA SER A 432 -51.26 -8.69 -0.69
C SER A 432 -50.28 -7.73 -0.01
N ALA A 433 -50.31 -7.64 1.33
CA ALA A 433 -49.38 -6.83 2.09
C ALA A 433 -47.92 -7.32 1.94
N ALA A 434 -47.71 -8.65 2.00
CA ALA A 434 -46.40 -9.25 1.78
C ALA A 434 -45.88 -9.01 0.35
N THR A 435 -46.75 -9.12 -0.65
CA THR A 435 -46.43 -8.86 -2.07
C THR A 435 -46.05 -7.39 -2.30
N GLN A 436 -46.72 -6.43 -1.66
CA GLN A 436 -46.33 -5.01 -1.72
C GLN A 436 -44.95 -4.76 -1.09
N GLN A 437 -44.64 -5.41 0.03
CA GLN A 437 -43.31 -5.34 0.64
C GLN A 437 -42.23 -5.95 -0.27
N GLN A 438 -42.54 -7.08 -0.92
CA GLN A 438 -41.64 -7.70 -1.90
C GLN A 438 -41.36 -6.75 -3.07
N ALA A 439 -42.38 -6.10 -3.64
CA ALA A 439 -42.21 -5.11 -4.71
C ALA A 439 -41.26 -3.97 -4.32
N SER A 440 -41.42 -3.41 -3.11
CA SER A 440 -40.52 -2.39 -2.57
C SER A 440 -39.09 -2.90 -2.40
N THR A 441 -38.94 -4.13 -1.91
CA THR A 441 -37.62 -4.75 -1.70
C THR A 441 -36.91 -5.00 -3.03
N THR A 442 -37.63 -5.45 -4.06
CA THR A 442 -37.09 -5.64 -5.40
C THR A 442 -36.53 -4.34 -5.98
N GLN A 443 -37.26 -3.23 -5.84
CA GLN A 443 -36.78 -1.92 -6.28
C GLN A 443 -35.50 -1.49 -5.54
N GLN A 444 -35.42 -1.73 -4.23
CA GLN A 444 -34.21 -1.45 -3.45
C GLN A 444 -33.02 -2.30 -3.90
N VAL A 445 -33.24 -3.58 -4.22
CA VAL A 445 -32.18 -4.46 -4.72
C VAL A 445 -31.67 -3.98 -6.08
N VAL A 446 -32.55 -3.52 -6.98
CA VAL A 446 -32.13 -2.95 -8.27
C VAL A 446 -31.20 -1.75 -8.06
N VAL A 447 -31.56 -0.81 -7.18
CA VAL A 447 -30.71 0.35 -6.87
C VAL A 447 -29.35 -0.08 -6.31
N LEU A 448 -29.31 -1.05 -5.40
CA LEU A 448 -28.06 -1.56 -4.85
C LEU A 448 -27.17 -2.23 -5.90
N VAL A 449 -27.78 -2.90 -6.88
CA VAL A 449 -27.06 -3.54 -8.00
C VAL A 449 -26.50 -2.48 -8.95
N GLU A 450 -27.24 -1.41 -9.21
CA GLU A 450 -26.76 -0.26 -10.00
C GLU A 450 -25.56 0.42 -9.32
N ASP A 451 -25.63 0.69 -8.01
CA ASP A 451 -24.55 1.27 -7.22
C ASP A 451 -23.30 0.36 -7.22
N ALA A 452 -23.50 -0.96 -7.11
CA ALA A 452 -22.43 -1.94 -7.20
C ALA A 452 -21.77 -1.96 -8.59
N ALA A 453 -22.57 -1.82 -9.66
CA ALA A 453 -22.07 -1.77 -11.02
C ALA A 453 -21.24 -0.51 -11.29
N GLU A 454 -21.68 0.64 -10.77
CA GLU A 454 -20.94 1.90 -10.83
C GLU A 454 -19.60 1.79 -10.08
N THR A 455 -19.63 1.25 -8.85
CA THR A 455 -18.43 1.06 -8.02
C THR A 455 -17.43 0.11 -8.70
N SER A 456 -17.92 -0.97 -9.30
CA SER A 456 -17.10 -1.92 -10.06
C SER A 456 -16.45 -1.26 -11.29
N ALA A 457 -17.19 -0.44 -12.04
CA ALA A 457 -16.66 0.31 -13.17
C ALA A 457 -15.59 1.35 -12.76
N ALA A 458 -15.83 2.04 -11.64
CA ALA A 458 -14.87 2.98 -11.07
C ALA A 458 -13.58 2.28 -10.60
N THR A 459 -13.71 1.10 -10.00
CA THR A 459 -12.61 0.25 -9.57
C THR A 459 -11.79 -0.20 -10.77
N ALA A 460 -12.41 -0.75 -11.82
CA ALA A 460 -11.73 -1.12 -13.06
C ALA A 460 -10.97 0.07 -13.68
N THR A 461 -11.58 1.25 -13.71
CA THR A 461 -10.93 2.46 -14.25
C THR A 461 -9.70 2.85 -13.43
N THR A 462 -9.80 2.77 -12.10
CA THR A 462 -8.72 3.13 -11.18
C THR A 462 -7.58 2.12 -11.23
N SER A 463 -7.89 0.82 -11.23
CA SER A 463 -6.92 -0.27 -11.37
C SER A 463 -6.18 -0.19 -12.71
N ALA A 464 -6.90 0.06 -13.82
CA ALA A 464 -6.26 0.25 -15.12
C ALA A 464 -5.31 1.46 -15.14
N ARG A 465 -5.64 2.54 -14.43
CA ARG A 465 -4.76 3.71 -14.30
C ARG A 465 -3.53 3.38 -13.43
N ALA A 466 -3.72 2.65 -12.34
CA ALA A 466 -2.63 2.23 -11.46
C ALA A 466 -1.68 1.25 -12.17
N ALA A 467 -2.19 0.29 -12.96
CA ALA A 467 -1.37 -0.63 -13.75
C ALA A 467 -0.45 0.12 -14.72
N ARG A 468 -1.02 1.10 -15.47
CA ARG A 468 -0.21 1.96 -16.36
C ARG A 468 0.86 2.76 -15.61
N ARG A 469 0.58 3.21 -14.40
CA ARG A 469 1.57 3.93 -13.57
C ARG A 469 2.67 3.00 -13.08
N ALA A 470 2.32 1.79 -12.63
CA ALA A 470 3.28 0.78 -12.20
C ALA A 470 4.23 0.40 -13.36
N SER A 471 3.68 0.18 -14.56
CA SER A 471 4.47 -0.08 -15.76
C SER A 471 5.38 1.09 -16.15
N ALA A 472 4.89 2.33 -16.13
CA ALA A 472 5.71 3.51 -16.42
C ALA A 472 6.81 3.73 -15.36
N GLN A 473 6.52 3.42 -14.09
CA GLN A 473 7.51 3.49 -13.01
C GLN A 473 8.60 2.43 -13.19
N ALA A 474 8.24 1.19 -13.54
CA ALA A 474 9.20 0.12 -13.84
C ALA A 474 10.15 0.54 -14.98
N GLU A 475 9.63 1.15 -16.04
CA GLU A 475 10.43 1.69 -17.15
C GLU A 475 11.39 2.81 -16.70
N ALA A 476 10.89 3.76 -15.89
CA ALA A 476 11.71 4.85 -15.36
C ALA A 476 12.86 4.32 -14.46
N LEU A 477 12.61 3.30 -13.66
CA LEU A 477 13.62 2.69 -12.78
C LEU A 477 14.67 1.91 -13.57
N SER A 478 14.30 1.31 -14.71
CA SER A 478 15.27 0.72 -15.65
C SER A 478 16.31 1.74 -16.13
N HIS A 479 15.91 3.00 -16.33
CA HIS A 479 16.84 4.08 -16.67
C HIS A 479 17.79 4.42 -15.51
N VAL A 480 17.30 4.38 -14.26
CA VAL A 480 18.13 4.60 -13.07
C VAL A 480 19.14 3.47 -12.90
N ALA A 481 18.73 2.22 -13.04
CA ALA A 481 19.61 1.04 -13.00
C ALA A 481 20.74 1.14 -14.05
N ARG A 482 20.40 1.55 -15.28
CA ARG A 482 21.39 1.77 -16.34
C ARG A 482 22.38 2.87 -15.99
N SER A 483 21.89 3.96 -15.39
CA SER A 483 22.76 5.07 -14.95
C SER A 483 23.70 4.63 -13.83
N ALA A 484 23.23 3.81 -12.88
CA ALA A 484 24.06 3.22 -11.84
C ALA A 484 25.12 2.26 -12.40
N THR A 485 24.77 1.49 -13.44
CA THR A 485 25.75 0.66 -14.16
C THR A 485 26.87 1.50 -14.77
N VAL A 486 26.54 2.63 -15.40
CA VAL A 486 27.54 3.58 -15.95
C VAL A 486 28.42 4.17 -14.85
N LEU A 487 27.85 4.56 -13.71
CA LEU A 487 28.63 5.05 -12.56
C LEU A 487 29.58 3.99 -12.01
N THR A 488 29.12 2.73 -11.95
CA THR A 488 29.95 1.59 -11.55
C THR A 488 31.15 1.41 -12.49
N GLU A 489 30.95 1.54 -13.80
CA GLU A 489 32.01 1.44 -14.80
C GLU A 489 33.02 2.60 -14.67
N GLN A 490 32.53 3.84 -14.55
CA GLN A 490 33.37 5.04 -14.39
C GLN A 490 34.20 5.02 -13.10
N ALA A 491 33.59 4.63 -11.97
CA ALA A 491 34.29 4.50 -10.70
C ALA A 491 35.24 3.29 -10.69
N GLY A 492 34.91 2.22 -11.41
CA GLY A 492 35.84 1.10 -11.64
C GLY A 492 37.08 1.53 -12.41
N GLU A 493 36.92 2.31 -13.47
CA GLU A 493 38.03 2.85 -14.27
C GLU A 493 38.88 3.86 -13.49
N LEU A 494 38.25 4.76 -12.72
CA LEU A 494 38.96 5.67 -11.83
C LEU A 494 39.77 4.90 -10.79
N ASN A 495 39.18 3.89 -10.14
CA ASN A 495 39.89 3.04 -9.18
C ASN A 495 41.10 2.33 -9.83
N ALA A 496 40.95 1.81 -11.06
CA ALA A 496 42.05 1.18 -11.78
C ALA A 496 43.21 2.14 -12.08
N GLN A 497 42.92 3.42 -12.36
CA GLN A 497 43.95 4.46 -12.54
C GLN A 497 44.64 4.83 -11.21
N LEU A 498 43.88 4.86 -10.10
CA LEU A 498 44.41 5.20 -8.78
C LEU A 498 45.26 4.09 -8.16
N VAL A 499 45.05 2.82 -8.54
CA VAL A 499 45.89 1.68 -8.10
C VAL A 499 47.35 1.82 -8.53
N ALA A 500 47.64 2.61 -9.59
CA ALA A 500 49.00 2.88 -10.02
C ALA A 500 49.81 3.74 -9.03
N TYR A 501 49.18 4.31 -8.00
CA TYR A 501 49.82 5.12 -6.98
C TYR A 501 49.80 4.39 -5.63
N ASP A 502 50.96 4.12 -5.03
CA ASP A 502 51.06 3.46 -3.72
C ASP A 502 50.83 4.46 -2.59
N THR A 503 50.02 4.08 -1.60
CA THR A 503 49.63 4.88 -0.43
C THR A 503 49.68 4.00 0.82
N GLU A 504 50.15 4.50 1.97
CA GLU A 504 50.26 3.74 3.23
C GLU A 504 48.89 3.32 3.79
N SER A 505 47.85 4.13 3.55
CA SER A 505 46.46 3.75 3.84
C SER A 505 45.94 2.81 2.77
N GLY A 506 46.09 1.51 2.99
CA GLY A 506 45.33 0.49 2.28
C GLY A 506 43.86 0.60 2.66
N TYR A 507 43.04 1.20 1.79
CA TYR A 507 41.59 1.10 1.93
C TYR A 507 41.18 -0.29 1.41
N ASP A 508 40.89 -1.21 2.33
CA ASP A 508 40.23 -2.48 2.00
C ASP A 508 38.80 -2.15 1.57
N LEU A 509 38.46 -2.51 0.33
CA LEU A 509 37.09 -2.38 -0.15
C LEU A 509 36.17 -3.14 0.83
N PRO A 510 35.12 -2.51 1.39
CA PRO A 510 34.14 -3.25 2.16
C PRO A 510 33.60 -4.39 1.30
N GLU A 511 33.45 -5.58 1.90
CA GLU A 511 33.00 -6.76 1.17
C GLU A 511 31.69 -6.46 0.42
N PRO A 512 31.55 -6.92 -0.83
CA PRO A 512 30.35 -6.67 -1.62
C PRO A 512 29.15 -7.25 -0.89
N ARG A 513 28.26 -6.36 -0.43
CA ARG A 513 26.95 -6.75 0.06
C ARG A 513 26.16 -7.40 -1.07
N THR A 514 25.56 -8.53 -0.77
CA THR A 514 24.79 -9.32 -1.72
C THR A 514 23.35 -8.82 -1.76
N ALA A 515 22.57 -9.24 -2.76
CA ALA A 515 21.14 -8.94 -2.82
C ALA A 515 20.34 -9.38 -1.57
N ALA A 516 20.90 -10.26 -0.73
CA ALA A 516 20.31 -10.68 0.53
C ALA A 516 20.55 -9.70 1.70
N ASP A 517 21.51 -8.78 1.57
CA ASP A 517 21.82 -7.76 2.57
C ASP A 517 20.99 -6.47 2.38
N VAL A 518 20.28 -6.37 1.27
CA VAL A 518 19.31 -5.30 1.01
C VAL A 518 17.99 -5.74 1.64
N ASP A 519 17.62 -5.09 2.74
CA ASP A 519 16.32 -5.29 3.37
C ASP A 519 15.20 -4.82 2.41
N PRO A 520 14.36 -5.74 1.87
CA PRO A 520 13.28 -5.37 0.97
C PRO A 520 12.20 -4.53 1.68
N GLU A 521 12.12 -4.55 3.01
CA GLU A 521 11.17 -3.75 3.79
C GLU A 521 11.66 -2.32 4.05
N ALA A 522 12.97 -2.04 3.95
CA ALA A 522 13.51 -0.71 4.19
C ALA A 522 13.10 0.32 3.11
N VAL A 523 12.74 -0.14 1.91
CA VAL A 523 12.17 0.72 0.83
C VAL A 523 10.64 0.92 1.02
N SER A 524 10.01 0.17 1.93
CA SER A 524 8.56 0.15 2.15
C SER A 524 8.12 0.87 3.44
N THR A 525 8.76 1.98 3.81
CA THR A 525 8.30 2.84 4.93
C THR A 525 8.09 4.29 4.53
N ALA A 526 7.45 4.52 3.38
CA ALA A 526 6.56 5.67 3.29
C ALA A 526 5.19 5.21 3.80
N ASP A 527 5.04 5.25 5.13
CA ASP A 527 3.76 5.21 5.83
C ASP A 527 2.88 6.35 5.27
N THR A 528 2.14 6.03 4.21
CA THR A 528 1.05 6.87 3.71
C THR A 528 -0.21 6.41 4.40
N THR A 529 -0.22 6.51 5.73
CA THR A 529 -1.46 6.72 6.45
C THR A 529 -2.11 7.98 5.86
N PRO A 530 -3.31 7.91 5.27
CA PRO A 530 -4.04 9.12 4.94
C PRO A 530 -4.32 9.80 6.28
N GLU A 531 -3.75 10.98 6.51
CA GLU A 531 -4.27 11.89 7.53
C GLU A 531 -5.75 12.07 7.23
N THR A 532 -6.57 11.35 7.99
CA THR A 532 -7.99 11.58 8.08
C THR A 532 -8.14 12.99 8.64
N ILE A 533 -8.53 13.92 7.78
CA ILE A 533 -8.94 15.26 8.18
C ILE A 533 -10.11 15.07 9.16
N GLY A 534 -9.78 15.18 10.44
CA GLY A 534 -10.74 15.12 11.53
C GLY A 534 -11.76 16.23 11.39
N SER A 535 -13.02 15.81 11.20
CA SER A 535 -14.19 16.31 11.93
C SER A 535 -13.92 17.51 12.87
N GLY A 536 -13.99 18.71 12.30
CA GLY A 536 -14.22 19.94 13.05
C GLY A 536 -15.72 20.23 13.07
N GLY A 537 -16.37 19.96 14.20
CA GLY A 537 -17.74 20.37 14.44
C GLY A 537 -17.92 21.89 14.56
N THR A 538 -19.20 22.29 14.60
CA THR A 538 -19.84 23.63 14.63
C THR A 538 -20.37 24.07 13.26
N ALA A 539 -21.62 24.49 13.06
CA ALA A 539 -22.63 25.03 13.97
C ALA A 539 -24.07 24.87 13.41
N SER A 540 -25.03 25.06 14.31
CA SER A 540 -26.48 25.28 14.09
C SER A 540 -26.92 25.83 12.73
N ARG A 541 -27.92 25.20 12.11
CA ARG A 541 -29.32 25.66 12.13
C ARG A 541 -30.28 24.62 11.57
#